data_AF-A0AAW7E4H2-F1
#
_entry.id   AF-A0AAW7E4H2-F1
#
_cell.length_a   1.000
_cell.length_b   1.000
_cell.length_c   1.000
_cell.angle_alpha   90.00
_cell.angle_beta   90.00
_cell.angle_gamma   90.00
#
_symmetry.space_group_name_H-M   'P 1'
#
loop_
_entity.id
_entity.type
_entity.pdbx_description
1 polymer ?
#
loop_
_entity_poly.entity_id
_entity_poly.type
_entity_poly.pdbx_seq_one_letter_code
_entity_poly.pdbx_strand_id
1 'polypeptide(L)'
;MKKNIMIVLSLLSLNSTYVFANAYEDSFKNTIATQATANDFIKNYEITLTELEKKIENWQAKPDESSEVWFPICVGYENMVTILKNNEKYKQQFNESSFAAAMNFDETVENYKTEVEHATDLCQKAKKALH
;
A
#
# COMPACT_ATOMS: atom_id res chain seq x y z
N MET A 1 1.41 -64.15 -9.05
CA MET A 1 0.72 -63.16 -8.17
C MET A 1 1.62 -62.82 -6.99
N LYS A 2 2.24 -61.63 -6.97
CA LYS A 2 2.61 -60.85 -5.76
C LYS A 2 2.62 -59.38 -6.19
N LYS A 3 1.67 -58.58 -5.69
CA LYS A 3 1.55 -57.14 -5.97
C LYS A 3 2.44 -56.40 -4.97
N ASN A 4 3.49 -55.73 -5.45
CA ASN A 4 4.25 -54.80 -4.63
C ASN A 4 3.53 -53.44 -4.67
N ILE A 5 2.89 -53.08 -3.56
CA ILE A 5 2.35 -51.73 -3.34
C ILE A 5 3.53 -50.87 -2.90
N MET A 6 4.01 -50.01 -3.80
CA MET A 6 5.00 -48.99 -3.47
C MET A 6 4.22 -47.74 -3.03
N ILE A 7 4.18 -47.51 -1.72
CA ILE A 7 3.65 -46.28 -1.14
C ILE A 7 4.70 -45.19 -1.40
N VAL A 8 4.44 -44.32 -2.37
CA VAL A 8 5.20 -43.09 -2.54
C VAL A 8 4.64 -42.07 -1.55
N LEU A 9 5.27 -41.99 -0.38
CA LEU A 9 5.18 -40.85 0.52
C LEU A 9 5.75 -39.63 -0.22
N SER A 10 4.89 -38.92 -0.96
CA SER A 10 5.25 -37.63 -1.54
C SER A 10 5.08 -36.59 -0.45
N LEU A 11 6.22 -36.03 -0.03
CA LEU A 11 6.35 -35.03 1.01
C LEU A 11 5.35 -33.89 0.84
N LEU A 12 4.76 -33.49 1.96
CA LEU A 12 4.22 -32.15 2.20
C LEU A 12 5.24 -31.10 1.72
N SER A 13 5.04 -30.59 0.51
CA SER A 13 5.66 -29.32 0.11
C SER A 13 4.94 -28.22 0.88
N LEU A 14 5.50 -27.89 2.03
CA LEU A 14 5.35 -26.62 2.73
C LEU A 14 5.63 -25.46 1.75
N ASN A 15 4.65 -25.09 0.95
CA ASN A 15 4.60 -23.77 0.31
C ASN A 15 3.89 -22.79 1.24
N SER A 16 4.27 -22.83 2.52
CA SER A 16 3.90 -21.80 3.47
C SER A 16 4.94 -20.69 3.41
N THR A 17 5.06 -20.03 2.25
CA THR A 17 5.48 -18.63 2.26
C THR A 17 4.32 -17.83 2.83
N TYR A 18 4.07 -17.99 4.14
CA TYR A 18 3.44 -16.94 4.91
C TYR A 18 4.48 -15.83 4.94
N VAL A 19 4.50 -15.03 3.88
CA VAL A 19 4.87 -13.63 4.03
C VAL A 19 3.85 -13.15 5.05
N PHE A 20 4.26 -13.00 6.31
CA PHE A 20 3.44 -12.34 7.30
C PHE A 20 3.29 -10.90 6.80
N ALA A 21 2.28 -10.67 5.97
CA ALA A 21 1.88 -9.33 5.61
C ALA A 21 1.57 -8.62 6.92
N ASN A 22 2.16 -7.45 7.12
CA ASN A 22 2.01 -6.73 8.37
C ASN A 22 0.51 -6.41 8.55
N ALA A 23 -0.04 -6.60 9.75
CA ALA A 23 -1.47 -6.34 10.01
C ALA A 23 -1.90 -4.92 9.62
N TYR A 24 -0.95 -3.97 9.65
CA TYR A 24 -1.16 -2.61 9.17
C TYR A 24 -1.25 -2.53 7.64
N GLU A 25 -0.43 -3.25 6.87
CA GLU A 25 -0.55 -3.31 5.41
C GLU A 25 -1.87 -3.98 4.99
N ASP A 26 -2.25 -5.02 5.73
CA ASP A 26 -3.48 -5.79 5.48
C ASP A 26 -4.75 -4.97 5.66
N SER A 27 -4.74 -3.95 6.52
CA SER A 27 -5.90 -3.10 6.76
C SER A 27 -6.30 -2.29 5.50
N PHE A 28 -5.36 -2.04 4.59
CA PHE A 28 -5.60 -1.25 3.38
C PHE A 28 -5.95 -2.05 2.14
N LYS A 29 -5.80 -3.40 2.17
CA LYS A 29 -5.98 -4.27 0.98
C LYS A 29 -7.27 -4.00 0.20
N ASN A 30 -8.37 -3.76 0.91
CA ASN A 30 -9.67 -3.47 0.28
C ASN A 30 -9.75 -2.04 -0.26
N THR A 31 -9.17 -1.09 0.47
CA THR A 31 -9.20 0.35 0.14
C THR A 31 -8.37 0.64 -1.11
N ILE A 32 -7.22 -0.03 -1.29
CA ILE A 32 -6.33 0.18 -2.43
C ILE A 32 -6.68 -0.69 -3.66
N ALA A 33 -7.65 -1.59 -3.55
CA ALA A 33 -8.08 -2.44 -4.64
C ALA A 33 -8.70 -1.63 -5.80
N THR A 34 -8.89 -2.28 -6.95
CA THR A 34 -9.72 -1.72 -8.02
C THR A 34 -11.15 -1.60 -7.54
N GLN A 35 -11.72 -0.41 -7.69
CA GLN A 35 -13.06 -0.08 -7.24
C GLN A 35 -14.08 -0.25 -8.36
N ALA A 36 -15.33 -0.53 -7.97
CA ALA A 36 -16.44 -0.73 -8.89
C ALA A 36 -16.98 0.59 -9.45
N THR A 37 -16.87 1.69 -8.68
CA THR A 37 -17.37 3.00 -9.07
C THR A 37 -16.31 4.09 -8.83
N ALA A 38 -16.44 5.21 -9.55
CA ALA A 38 -15.60 6.38 -9.34
C ALA A 38 -15.79 6.97 -7.93
N ASN A 39 -17.03 6.98 -7.41
CA ASN A 39 -17.31 7.48 -6.07
C ASN A 39 -16.60 6.66 -4.98
N ASP A 40 -16.59 5.33 -5.11
CA ASP A 40 -15.88 4.46 -4.17
C ASP A 40 -14.36 4.71 -4.24
N PHE A 41 -13.82 4.90 -5.46
CA PHE A 41 -12.43 5.26 -5.65
C PHE A 41 -12.07 6.59 -4.99
N ILE A 42 -12.81 7.67 -5.28
CA ILE A 42 -12.54 9.01 -4.72
C ILE A 42 -12.64 8.99 -3.19
N LYS A 43 -13.66 8.31 -2.64
CA LYS A 43 -13.82 8.15 -1.19
C LYS A 43 -12.67 7.37 -0.56
N ASN A 44 -12.25 6.26 -1.16
CA ASN A 44 -11.15 5.45 -0.63
C ASN A 44 -9.80 6.16 -0.78
N TYR A 45 -9.62 6.95 -1.83
CA TYR A 45 -8.48 7.84 -2.00
C TYR A 45 -8.42 8.87 -0.87
N GLU A 46 -9.54 9.54 -0.58
CA GLU A 46 -9.65 10.52 0.51
C GLU A 46 -9.31 9.90 1.87
N ILE A 47 -9.87 8.73 2.18
CA ILE A 47 -9.58 8.02 3.44
C ILE A 47 -8.09 7.72 3.57
N THR A 48 -7.48 7.21 2.50
CA THR A 48 -6.04 6.86 2.49
C THR A 48 -5.17 8.11 2.64
N LEU A 49 -5.54 9.20 1.96
CA LEU A 49 -4.87 10.50 2.06
C LEU A 49 -4.94 11.06 3.48
N THR A 50 -6.14 11.13 4.07
CA THR A 50 -6.33 11.67 5.42
C THR A 50 -5.54 10.86 6.46
N GLU A 51 -5.46 9.53 6.32
CA GLU A 51 -4.65 8.72 7.23
C GLU A 51 -3.15 9.03 7.07
N LEU A 52 -2.65 9.11 5.83
CA LEU A 52 -1.26 9.45 5.54
C LEU A 52 -0.91 10.86 6.07
N GLU A 53 -1.71 11.86 5.76
CA GLU A 53 -1.52 13.25 6.21
C GLU A 53 -1.46 13.31 7.74
N LYS A 54 -2.37 12.62 8.44
CA LYS A 54 -2.32 12.54 9.89
C LYS A 54 -1.01 11.95 10.41
N LYS A 55 -0.44 10.94 9.75
CA LYS A 55 0.87 10.38 10.15
C LYS A 55 2.00 11.37 9.91
N ILE A 56 2.00 12.03 8.75
CA ILE A 56 2.99 13.05 8.38
C ILE A 56 2.92 14.24 9.34
N GLU A 57 1.73 14.77 9.64
CA GLU A 57 1.53 15.88 10.57
C GLU A 57 2.06 15.55 11.97
N ASN A 58 1.77 14.34 12.47
CA ASN A 58 2.29 13.89 13.76
C ASN A 58 3.82 13.81 13.76
N TRP A 59 4.42 13.33 12.67
CA TRP A 59 5.88 13.31 12.50
C TRP A 59 6.46 14.72 12.40
N GLN A 60 5.83 15.64 11.67
CA GLN A 60 6.28 17.04 11.59
C GLN A 60 6.23 17.74 12.95
N ALA A 61 5.20 17.47 13.75
CA ALA A 61 5.07 18.01 15.10
C ALA A 61 6.12 17.44 16.07
N LYS A 62 6.51 16.18 15.88
CA LYS A 62 7.53 15.50 16.69
C LYS A 62 8.35 14.54 15.81
N PRO A 63 9.43 15.03 15.16
CA PRO A 63 10.22 14.22 14.27
C PRO A 63 10.84 13.03 14.99
N ASP A 64 10.59 11.84 14.45
CA ASP A 64 11.10 10.56 14.94
C ASP A 64 11.35 9.66 13.74
N GLU A 65 12.56 9.09 13.65
CA GLU A 65 12.97 8.17 12.59
C GLU A 65 12.77 6.70 12.96
N SER A 66 12.09 6.43 14.08
CA SER A 66 11.73 5.07 14.49
C SER A 66 10.89 4.36 13.44
N SER A 67 11.08 3.05 13.36
CA SER A 67 10.35 2.15 12.49
C SER A 67 8.84 2.23 12.69
N GLU A 68 8.39 2.42 13.92
CA GLU A 68 6.99 2.51 14.32
C GLU A 68 6.30 3.76 13.76
N VAL A 69 7.07 4.83 13.53
CA VAL A 69 6.58 6.09 12.94
C VAL A 69 6.68 6.05 11.42
N TRP A 70 7.82 5.63 10.88
CA TRP A 70 8.04 5.65 9.43
C TRP A 70 7.34 4.53 8.69
N PHE A 71 7.20 3.34 9.27
CA PHE A 71 6.55 2.22 8.58
C PHE A 71 5.12 2.57 8.13
N PRO A 72 4.25 3.16 8.97
CA PRO A 72 2.94 3.62 8.53
C PRO A 72 2.97 4.67 7.41
N ILE A 73 3.91 5.62 7.46
CA ILE A 73 4.06 6.66 6.43
C ILE A 73 4.44 6.04 5.09
N CYS A 74 5.39 5.09 5.11
CA CYS A 74 5.84 4.36 3.92
C CYS A 74 4.73 3.54 3.27
N VAL A 75 3.98 2.79 4.09
CA VAL A 75 2.81 2.05 3.61
C VAL A 75 1.77 3.02 3.04
N GLY A 76 1.56 4.17 3.66
CA GLY A 76 0.66 5.21 3.15
C GLY A 76 1.06 5.73 1.77
N TYR A 77 2.32 6.13 1.56
CA TYR A 77 2.79 6.58 0.23
C TYR A 77 2.64 5.49 -0.84
N GLU A 78 3.02 4.24 -0.54
CA GLU A 78 2.86 3.12 -1.46
C GLU A 78 1.39 2.82 -1.78
N ASN A 79 0.51 2.96 -0.78
CA ASN A 79 -0.93 2.81 -0.95
C ASN A 79 -1.52 3.90 -1.85
N MET A 80 -1.03 5.14 -1.75
CA MET A 80 -1.47 6.24 -2.63
C MET A 80 -1.10 5.97 -4.10
N VAL A 81 0.12 5.51 -4.37
CA VAL A 81 0.51 5.09 -5.72
C VAL A 81 -0.37 3.93 -6.20
N THR A 82 -0.61 2.95 -5.33
CA THR A 82 -1.35 1.74 -5.67
C THR A 82 -2.83 2.00 -5.96
N ILE A 83 -3.52 2.80 -5.13
CA ILE A 83 -4.93 3.09 -5.33
C ILE A 83 -5.15 3.90 -6.62
N LEU A 84 -4.27 4.85 -6.94
CA LEU A 84 -4.33 5.61 -8.19
C LEU A 84 -4.14 4.67 -9.38
N LYS A 85 -3.08 3.85 -9.37
CA LYS A 85 -2.78 2.90 -10.45
C LYS A 85 -3.92 1.90 -10.68
N ASN A 86 -4.48 1.32 -9.62
CA ASN A 86 -5.55 0.32 -9.72
C ASN A 86 -6.88 0.91 -10.22
N ASN A 87 -7.02 2.24 -10.22
CA ASN A 87 -8.24 2.96 -10.54
C ASN A 87 -8.04 4.01 -11.65
N GLU A 88 -6.99 3.87 -12.47
CA GLU A 88 -6.66 4.79 -13.58
C GLU A 88 -7.83 5.05 -14.53
N LYS A 89 -8.73 4.07 -14.71
CA LYS A 89 -9.98 4.21 -15.48
C LYS A 89 -10.88 5.37 -15.01
N TYR A 90 -10.71 5.88 -13.79
CA TYR A 90 -11.46 7.00 -13.21
C TYR A 90 -10.67 8.33 -13.18
N LYS A 91 -9.58 8.43 -13.95
CA LYS A 91 -8.76 9.64 -14.05
C LYS A 91 -9.57 10.91 -14.31
N GLN A 92 -10.56 10.85 -15.20
CA GLN A 92 -11.41 12.00 -15.49
C GLN A 92 -12.18 12.47 -14.25
N GLN A 93 -12.82 11.54 -13.54
CA GLN A 93 -13.58 11.84 -12.33
C GLN A 93 -12.69 12.35 -11.19
N PHE A 94 -11.44 11.88 -11.12
CA PHE A 94 -10.45 12.46 -10.22
C PHE A 94 -10.14 13.92 -10.58
N ASN A 95 -9.91 14.22 -11.85
CA ASN A 95 -9.63 15.58 -12.32
C ASN A 95 -10.83 16.54 -12.20
N GLU A 96 -12.03 16.02 -12.04
CA GLU A 96 -13.25 16.77 -11.75
C GLU A 96 -13.55 16.87 -10.24
N SER A 97 -12.80 16.14 -9.40
CA SER A 97 -12.95 16.15 -7.95
C SER A 97 -12.24 17.35 -7.30
N SER A 98 -12.48 17.57 -6.00
CA SER A 98 -11.80 18.61 -5.23
C SER A 98 -10.28 18.45 -5.15
N PHE A 99 -9.75 17.22 -5.30
CA PHE A 99 -8.30 16.95 -5.25
C PHE A 99 -7.55 17.60 -6.42
N ALA A 100 -8.22 17.77 -7.56
CA ALA A 100 -7.64 18.39 -8.75
C ALA A 100 -7.32 19.88 -8.57
N ALA A 101 -7.81 20.51 -7.49
CA ALA A 101 -7.45 21.88 -7.14
C ALA A 101 -5.97 22.01 -6.77
N ALA A 102 -5.34 20.94 -6.27
CA ALA A 102 -3.92 20.91 -5.94
C ALA A 102 -3.09 20.40 -7.12
N MET A 103 -3.44 19.22 -7.65
CA MET A 103 -2.73 18.53 -8.73
C MET A 103 -3.70 17.66 -9.52
N ASN A 104 -3.53 17.58 -10.84
CA ASN A 104 -4.28 16.62 -11.63
C ASN A 104 -3.83 15.18 -11.33
N PHE A 105 -4.55 14.17 -11.84
CA PHE A 105 -4.28 12.76 -11.56
C PHE A 105 -2.84 12.34 -11.90
N ASP A 106 -2.31 12.72 -13.06
CA ASP A 106 -0.97 12.29 -13.48
C ASP A 106 0.11 12.96 -12.60
N GLU A 107 -0.06 14.26 -12.33
CA GLU A 107 0.79 15.00 -11.39
C GLU A 107 0.74 14.39 -9.99
N THR A 108 -0.45 13.98 -9.54
CA THR A 108 -0.63 13.32 -8.25
C THR A 108 0.09 11.97 -8.19
N VAL A 109 -0.02 11.16 -9.24
CA VAL A 109 0.71 9.89 -9.35
C VAL A 109 2.22 10.12 -9.27
N GLU A 110 2.72 11.10 -10.02
CA GLU A 110 4.15 11.38 -10.08
C GLU A 110 4.68 11.96 -8.76
N ASN A 111 3.90 12.81 -8.11
CA ASN A 111 4.22 13.35 -6.79
C ASN A 111 4.39 12.21 -5.77
N TYR A 112 3.44 11.26 -5.69
CA TYR A 112 3.59 10.15 -4.73
C TYR A 112 4.73 9.20 -5.06
N LYS A 113 5.05 8.96 -6.33
CA LYS A 113 6.25 8.20 -6.69
C LYS A 113 7.52 8.91 -6.21
N THR A 114 7.59 10.22 -6.44
CA THR A 114 8.71 11.05 -5.98
C THR A 114 8.84 10.99 -4.45
N GLU A 115 7.73 11.06 -3.71
CA GLU A 115 7.73 10.92 -2.25
C GLU A 115 8.20 9.52 -1.79
N VAL A 116 7.79 8.45 -2.47
CA VAL A 116 8.31 7.08 -2.21
C VAL A 116 9.82 7.03 -2.43
N GLU A 117 10.32 7.65 -3.51
CA GLU A 117 11.76 7.71 -3.80
C GLU A 117 12.51 8.50 -2.72
N HIS A 118 12.02 9.67 -2.33
CA HIS A 118 12.60 10.49 -1.27
C HIS A 118 12.62 9.77 0.09
N ALA A 119 11.58 9.00 0.40
CA ALA A 119 11.46 8.27 1.66
C ALA A 119 12.16 6.89 1.64
N THR A 120 12.72 6.45 0.51
CA THR A 120 13.15 5.06 0.27
C THR A 120 14.07 4.52 1.37
N ASP A 121 15.09 5.27 1.77
CA ASP A 121 16.07 4.81 2.76
C ASP A 121 15.42 4.58 4.14
N LEU A 122 14.56 5.50 4.58
CA LEU A 122 13.84 5.39 5.86
C LEU A 122 12.81 4.27 5.79
N CYS A 123 12.11 4.13 4.67
CA CYS A 123 11.14 3.07 4.44
C CYS A 123 11.77 1.68 4.44
N GLN A 124 12.92 1.51 3.79
CA GLN A 124 13.65 0.24 3.82
C GLN A 124 14.12 -0.13 5.22
N LYS A 125 14.64 0.84 5.99
CA LYS A 125 15.03 0.63 7.39
C LYS A 125 13.81 0.24 8.24
N ALA A 126 12.71 0.95 8.11
CA ALA A 126 11.49 0.72 8.89
C ALA A 126 10.87 -0.66 8.58
N LYS A 127 10.76 -1.03 7.30
CA LYS A 127 10.28 -2.35 6.87
C LYS A 127 11.14 -3.48 7.39
N LYS A 128 12.47 -3.35 7.30
CA LYS A 128 13.41 -4.38 7.79
C LYS A 128 13.38 -4.54 9.31
N ALA A 129 13.07 -3.50 10.07
CA ALA A 129 13.00 -3.58 11.53
C ALA A 129 11.73 -4.32 12.03
N LEU A 130 10.68 -4.38 11.20
CA LEU A 130 9.38 -4.95 11.55
C LEU A 130 9.10 -6.31 10.88
N HIS A 131 10.07 -6.85 10.14
CA HIS A 131 10.04 -8.15 9.45
C HIS A 131 11.25 -9.00 9.84
#